data_AF-A0A7X7YIP6-F1
#
_entry.id   AF-A0A7X7YIP6-F1
#
_cell.length_a   1.000
_cell.length_b   1.000
_cell.length_c   1.000
_cell.angle_alpha   90.00
_cell.angle_beta   90.00
_cell.angle_gamma   90.00
#
_symmetry.space_group_name_H-M   'P 1'
#
loop_
_entity.id
_entity.type
_entity.pdbx_description
1 polymer ?
#
loop_
_entity_poly.entity_id
_entity_poly.type
_entity_poly.pdbx_seq_one_letter_code
_entity_poly.pdbx_strand_id
1 'polypeptide(L)'
;MRTIMVMVATMVLAPTAAGFVGEWVNIESNTGGIVRIEIERSGLELAVHAWGDCDPPCDWGTQFVKIPHGNTVEVEYDFGFKRVAVAITKIGINSLRAQAFHDYVPSDPRSDYWTDDYFQLEGSGKPLPDLVVSELTIPAPVVVQGA
;
A
#
# COMPACT_ATOMS: atom_id res chain seq x y z
N MET A 1 24.82 -35.27 -37.95
CA MET A 1 24.90 -34.47 -36.70
C MET A 1 23.48 -34.34 -36.14
N ARG A 2 23.22 -34.88 -34.94
CA ARG A 2 21.93 -34.74 -34.25
C ARG A 2 22.05 -33.54 -33.31
N THR A 3 21.37 -32.44 -33.63
CA THR A 3 21.33 -31.24 -32.79
C THR A 3 20.47 -31.53 -31.56
N ILE A 4 21.08 -31.57 -30.38
CA ILE A 4 20.36 -31.60 -29.10
C ILE A 4 19.99 -30.16 -28.78
N MET A 5 18.70 -29.83 -28.85
CA MET A 5 18.15 -28.56 -28.41
C MET A 5 18.04 -28.59 -26.89
N VAL A 6 18.95 -27.92 -26.19
CA VAL A 6 18.87 -27.74 -24.73
C VAL A 6 17.77 -26.71 -24.46
N MET A 7 16.63 -27.16 -23.94
CA MET A 7 15.62 -26.26 -23.39
C MET A 7 16.13 -25.73 -22.05
N VAL A 8 16.61 -24.49 -22.05
CA VAL A 8 16.94 -23.78 -20.81
C VAL A 8 15.63 -23.32 -20.19
N ALA A 9 15.16 -24.02 -19.15
CA ALA A 9 14.00 -23.60 -18.37
C ALA A 9 14.41 -22.40 -17.51
N THR A 10 14.05 -21.20 -17.93
CA THR A 10 14.15 -19.98 -17.11
C THR A 10 13.07 -20.01 -16.05
N MET A 11 13.46 -20.12 -14.78
CA MET A 11 12.54 -20.03 -13.65
C MET A 11 12.19 -18.56 -13.44
N VAL A 12 11.02 -18.14 -13.93
CA VAL A 12 10.49 -16.79 -13.70
C VAL A 12 9.95 -16.75 -12.27
N LEU A 13 10.62 -16.04 -11.37
CA LEU A 13 9.99 -15.66 -10.10
C LEU A 13 8.78 -14.79 -10.43
N ALA A 14 7.58 -15.30 -10.17
CA ALA A 14 6.40 -14.47 -10.21
C ALA A 14 6.57 -13.35 -9.16
N PRO A 15 6.30 -12.08 -9.52
CA PRO A 15 6.23 -11.03 -8.51
C PRO A 15 5.20 -11.45 -7.46
N THR A 16 5.58 -11.37 -6.18
CA THR A 16 4.78 -11.96 -5.11
C THR A 16 3.68 -10.98 -4.69
N ALA A 17 2.51 -11.12 -5.31
CA ALA A 17 1.26 -10.48 -4.90
C ALA A 17 0.89 -10.76 -3.43
N ALA A 18 1.40 -11.87 -2.87
CA ALA A 18 1.01 -12.40 -1.56
C ALA A 18 1.16 -11.39 -0.41
N GLY A 19 2.02 -10.38 -0.54
CA GLY A 19 2.19 -9.36 0.50
C GLY A 19 1.02 -8.38 0.61
N PHE A 20 0.26 -8.16 -0.46
CA PHE A 20 -0.81 -7.17 -0.53
C PHE A 20 -2.20 -7.77 -0.38
N VAL A 21 -2.40 -9.03 -0.77
CA VAL A 21 -3.72 -9.66 -0.79
C VAL A 21 -4.32 -9.70 0.62
N GLY A 22 -5.55 -9.20 0.76
CA GLY A 22 -6.28 -9.14 2.02
C GLY A 22 -7.25 -7.97 2.10
N GLU A 23 -8.01 -7.96 3.19
CA GLU A 23 -8.87 -6.84 3.60
C GLU A 23 -8.09 -5.97 4.58
N TRP A 24 -8.03 -4.67 4.33
CA TRP A 24 -7.24 -3.71 5.08
C TRP A 24 -8.14 -2.62 5.64
N VAL A 25 -8.12 -2.44 6.95
CA VAL A 25 -8.97 -1.48 7.66
C VAL A 25 -8.11 -0.32 8.14
N ASN A 26 -8.57 0.91 7.89
CA ASN A 26 -7.90 2.11 8.38
C ASN A 26 -7.93 2.12 9.91
N ILE A 27 -6.77 2.36 10.54
CA ILE A 27 -6.65 2.40 12.00
C ILE A 27 -6.75 3.81 12.59
N GLU A 28 -6.80 4.82 11.74
CA GLU A 28 -6.93 6.22 12.08
C GLU A 28 -8.39 6.66 11.93
N SER A 29 -8.87 7.42 12.90
CA SER A 29 -10.30 7.75 13.01
C SER A 29 -10.70 9.09 12.39
N ASN A 30 -9.78 9.83 11.75
CA ASN A 30 -10.03 11.23 11.34
C ASN A 30 -9.26 11.69 10.09
N THR A 31 -9.01 10.82 9.13
CA THR A 31 -8.22 11.20 7.94
C THR A 31 -9.06 11.70 6.77
N GLY A 32 -10.40 11.53 6.79
CA GLY A 32 -11.29 11.92 5.69
C GLY A 32 -10.94 11.27 4.35
N GLY A 33 -10.13 10.20 4.41
CA GLY A 33 -9.52 9.51 3.29
C GLY A 33 -10.17 8.16 3.03
N ILE A 34 -9.33 7.14 2.87
CA ILE A 34 -9.77 5.77 2.58
C ILE A 34 -9.98 5.02 3.90
N VAL A 35 -11.15 4.41 4.11
CA VAL A 35 -11.48 3.69 5.35
C VAL A 35 -11.26 2.18 5.25
N ARG A 36 -11.31 1.63 4.03
CA ARG A 36 -11.06 0.22 3.75
C ARG A 36 -10.41 0.05 2.38
N ILE A 37 -9.53 -0.93 2.26
CA ILE A 37 -8.97 -1.40 0.98
C ILE A 37 -9.07 -2.92 0.96
N GLU A 38 -9.63 -3.48 -0.11
CA GLU A 38 -9.61 -4.92 -0.38
C GLU A 38 -8.70 -5.16 -1.59
N ILE A 39 -7.75 -6.07 -1.44
CA ILE A 39 -6.82 -6.41 -2.51
C ILE A 39 -6.93 -7.90 -2.78
N GLU A 40 -7.32 -8.25 -3.99
CA GLU A 40 -7.38 -9.63 -4.46
C GLU A 40 -6.38 -9.86 -5.59
N ARG A 41 -5.98 -11.11 -5.79
CA ARG A 41 -5.17 -11.49 -6.95
C ARG A 41 -6.08 -11.89 -8.11
N SER A 42 -5.98 -11.15 -9.22
CA SER A 42 -6.66 -11.48 -10.49
C SER A 42 -5.60 -11.85 -11.54
N GLY A 43 -5.22 -13.13 -11.57
CA GLY A 43 -4.20 -13.63 -12.50
C GLY A 43 -2.80 -13.00 -12.28
N LEU A 44 -2.39 -12.15 -13.23
CA LEU A 44 -1.12 -11.39 -13.20
C LEU A 44 -1.29 -9.96 -12.67
N GLU A 45 -2.49 -9.62 -12.22
CA GLU A 45 -2.87 -8.31 -11.71
C GLU A 45 -3.36 -8.43 -10.25
N LEU A 46 -3.40 -7.29 -9.58
CA LEU A 46 -4.13 -7.07 -8.34
C LEU A 46 -5.42 -6.34 -8.68
N ALA A 47 -6.53 -6.83 -8.14
CA ALA A 47 -7.78 -6.10 -8.08
C ALA A 47 -7.77 -5.32 -6.76
N VAL A 48 -7.75 -4.01 -6.82
CA VAL A 48 -7.69 -3.10 -5.66
C VAL A 48 -9.01 -2.37 -5.57
N HIS A 49 -9.77 -2.64 -4.52
CA HIS A 49 -11.05 -2.02 -4.23
C HIS A 49 -10.91 -1.10 -3.01
N ALA A 50 -11.31 0.16 -3.13
CA ALA A 50 -11.25 1.11 -2.01
C ALA A 50 -12.63 1.61 -1.59
N TRP A 51 -12.75 2.02 -0.32
CA TRP A 51 -13.91 2.71 0.21
C TRP A 51 -13.48 4.00 0.93
N GLY A 52 -14.17 5.09 0.65
CA GLY A 52 -13.94 6.38 1.31
C GLY A 52 -14.78 6.59 2.56
N ASP A 53 -14.40 7.60 3.36
CA ASP A 53 -14.99 8.01 4.64
C ASP A 53 -16.37 8.71 4.52
N CYS A 54 -17.28 8.13 3.73
CA CYS A 54 -18.68 8.54 3.70
C CYS A 54 -19.48 7.79 4.78
N ASP A 55 -20.69 8.27 5.12
CA ASP A 55 -21.63 7.54 5.97
C ASP A 55 -22.91 7.20 5.19
N PRO A 56 -23.10 5.93 4.72
CA PRO A 56 -22.21 4.78 4.87
C PRO A 56 -20.94 4.88 3.98
N PRO A 57 -19.90 4.06 4.22
CA PRO A 57 -18.67 4.09 3.42
C PRO A 57 -18.93 4.02 1.93
N CYS A 58 -18.41 4.99 1.19
CA CYS A 58 -18.67 5.13 -0.24
C CYS A 58 -17.71 4.25 -1.04
N ASP A 59 -18.27 3.47 -1.94
CA ASP A 59 -17.53 2.60 -2.85
C ASP A 59 -16.78 3.44 -3.90
N TRP A 60 -15.46 3.28 -4.00
CA TRP A 60 -14.64 3.94 -5.02
C TRP A 60 -14.45 3.09 -6.27
N GLY A 61 -14.90 1.83 -6.24
CA GLY A 61 -14.76 0.82 -7.27
C GLY A 61 -13.47 0.02 -7.16
N THR A 62 -13.27 -0.84 -8.16
CA THR A 62 -12.10 -1.72 -8.28
C THR A 62 -11.21 -1.27 -9.43
N GLN A 63 -9.90 -1.20 -9.18
CA GLN A 63 -8.87 -0.98 -10.19
C GLN A 63 -8.01 -2.22 -10.38
N PHE A 64 -7.61 -2.49 -11.62
CA PHE A 64 -6.72 -3.60 -11.95
C PHE A 64 -5.33 -3.07 -12.25
N VAL A 65 -4.34 -3.54 -11.49
CA VAL A 65 -2.95 -3.09 -11.63
C VAL A 65 -1.99 -4.26 -11.66
N LYS A 66 -0.90 -4.11 -12.40
CA LYS A 66 0.14 -5.14 -12.46
C LYS A 66 0.71 -5.37 -11.07
N ILE A 67 0.96 -6.63 -10.74
CA ILE A 67 1.63 -6.97 -9.48
C ILE A 67 3.00 -6.29 -9.46
N PRO A 68 3.31 -5.45 -8.45
CA PRO A 68 4.55 -4.70 -8.42
C PRO A 68 5.75 -5.61 -8.17
N HIS A 69 6.92 -5.19 -8.66
CA HIS A 69 8.21 -5.79 -8.30
C HIS A 69 8.75 -5.28 -6.95
N GLY A 70 8.13 -4.24 -6.38
CA GLY A 70 8.49 -3.62 -5.11
C GLY A 70 7.38 -3.71 -4.06
N ASN A 71 7.48 -2.87 -3.04
CA ASN A 71 6.54 -2.83 -1.92
C ASN A 71 5.47 -1.74 -2.06
N THR A 72 5.31 -1.13 -3.24
CA THR A 72 4.30 -0.12 -3.51
C THR A 72 3.45 -0.50 -4.72
N VAL A 73 2.12 -0.35 -4.57
CA VAL A 73 1.11 -0.44 -5.61
C VAL A 73 0.57 0.96 -5.84
N GLU A 74 0.52 1.40 -7.10
CA GLU A 74 -0.09 2.67 -7.48
C GLU A 74 -1.41 2.41 -8.20
N VAL A 75 -2.49 3.07 -7.78
CA VAL A 75 -3.82 2.99 -8.39
C VAL A 75 -4.40 4.39 -8.59
N GLU A 76 -5.27 4.56 -9.57
CA GLU A 76 -5.98 5.82 -9.80
C GLU A 76 -7.48 5.59 -9.85
N TYR A 77 -8.25 6.46 -9.19
CA TYR A 77 -9.70 6.49 -9.23
C TYR A 77 -10.18 7.80 -9.87
N ASP A 78 -11.09 7.71 -10.84
CA ASP A 78 -11.71 8.87 -11.48
C ASP A 78 -13.18 8.99 -11.04
N PHE A 79 -13.50 10.04 -10.31
CA PHE A 79 -14.85 10.36 -9.83
C PHE A 79 -15.59 11.36 -10.74
N GLY A 80 -15.01 11.71 -11.89
CA GLY A 80 -15.52 12.70 -12.85
C GLY A 80 -15.29 14.15 -12.45
N PHE A 81 -15.41 14.48 -11.15
CA PHE A 81 -15.11 15.80 -10.60
C PHE A 81 -13.72 15.90 -9.93
N LYS A 82 -13.06 14.76 -9.74
CA LYS A 82 -11.74 14.63 -9.11
C LYS A 82 -11.08 13.32 -9.54
N ARG A 83 -9.75 13.33 -9.72
CA ARG A 83 -8.91 12.13 -9.79
C ARG A 83 -8.20 11.90 -8.47
N VAL A 84 -8.05 10.65 -8.08
CA VAL A 84 -7.35 10.28 -6.85
C VAL A 84 -6.28 9.25 -7.16
N ALA A 85 -5.02 9.68 -7.15
CA ALA A 85 -3.86 8.80 -7.30
C ALA A 85 -3.44 8.30 -5.91
N VAL A 86 -3.40 7.00 -5.70
CA VAL A 86 -3.11 6.37 -4.41
C VAL A 86 -1.86 5.49 -4.53
N ALA A 87 -0.85 5.77 -3.70
CA ALA A 87 0.31 4.92 -3.52
C ALA A 87 0.17 4.08 -2.25
N ILE A 88 -0.12 2.80 -2.40
CA ILE A 88 -0.31 1.82 -1.33
C ILE A 88 1.01 1.10 -1.08
N THR A 89 1.65 1.37 0.05
CA THR A 89 2.97 0.84 0.40
C THR A 89 2.88 -0.14 1.57
N LYS A 90 3.50 -1.31 1.42
CA LYS A 90 3.75 -2.24 2.52
C LYS A 90 4.81 -1.67 3.45
N ILE A 91 4.40 -1.42 4.70
CA ILE A 91 5.25 -0.95 5.80
C ILE A 91 5.47 -2.01 6.88
N GLY A 92 4.75 -3.15 6.79
CA GLY A 92 4.91 -4.30 7.67
C GLY A 92 4.18 -5.53 7.13
N ILE A 93 4.30 -6.67 7.81
CA ILE A 93 3.61 -7.92 7.39
C ILE A 93 2.09 -7.71 7.40
N ASN A 94 1.56 -6.99 8.39
CA ASN A 94 0.12 -6.73 8.55
C ASN A 94 -0.20 -5.23 8.52
N SER A 95 0.65 -4.41 7.89
CA SER A 95 0.48 -2.96 7.86
C SER A 95 0.71 -2.36 6.47
N LEU A 96 -0.20 -1.47 6.06
CA LEU A 96 -0.06 -0.62 4.87
C LEU A 96 -0.06 0.87 5.24
N ARG A 97 0.55 1.67 4.37
CA ARG A 97 0.37 3.11 4.29
C ARG A 97 -0.18 3.44 2.91
N ALA A 98 -1.23 4.25 2.83
CA ALA A 98 -1.75 4.76 1.57
C ALA A 98 -1.63 6.28 1.52
N GLN A 99 -0.83 6.79 0.59
CA GLN A 99 -0.77 8.23 0.32
C GLN A 99 -1.65 8.53 -0.89
N ALA A 100 -2.65 9.38 -0.73
CA ALA A 100 -3.56 9.73 -1.81
C ALA A 100 -3.42 11.21 -2.19
N PHE A 101 -3.24 11.49 -3.48
CA PHE A 101 -3.34 12.84 -4.02
C PHE A 101 -4.70 13.04 -4.66
N HIS A 102 -5.41 14.06 -4.21
CA HIS A 102 -6.73 14.44 -4.66
C HIS A 102 -6.64 15.62 -5.61
N ASP A 103 -6.79 15.36 -6.91
CA ASP A 103 -6.67 16.33 -8.02
C ASP A 103 -8.06 16.71 -8.54
N TYR A 104 -8.56 17.87 -8.15
CA TYR A 104 -9.86 18.35 -8.61
C TYR A 104 -9.76 18.88 -10.05
N VAL A 105 -10.83 18.69 -10.83
CA VAL A 105 -10.87 19.26 -12.18
C VAL A 105 -10.82 20.80 -12.11
N PRO A 106 -10.25 21.50 -13.11
CA PRO A 106 -10.07 22.96 -13.05
C PRO A 106 -11.35 23.80 -12.85
N SER A 107 -12.53 23.21 -13.12
CA SER A 107 -13.82 23.86 -12.91
C SER A 107 -14.35 23.76 -11.47
N ASP A 108 -13.76 22.91 -10.64
CA ASP A 108 -14.13 22.76 -9.24
C ASP A 108 -13.38 23.80 -8.40
N PRO A 109 -14.05 24.56 -7.51
CA PRO A 109 -13.41 25.59 -6.71
C PRO A 109 -12.57 25.04 -5.54
N ARG A 110 -12.65 23.74 -5.24
CA ARG A 110 -11.87 23.12 -4.16
C ARG A 110 -10.41 22.98 -4.56
N SER A 111 -9.53 23.08 -3.58
CA SER A 111 -8.09 22.88 -3.78
C SER A 111 -7.71 21.41 -3.69
N ASP A 112 -6.69 21.05 -4.46
CA ASP A 112 -6.05 19.75 -4.37
C ASP A 112 -5.43 19.54 -2.99
N TYR A 113 -5.39 18.30 -2.54
CA TYR A 113 -4.87 17.96 -1.21
C TYR A 113 -4.32 16.54 -1.17
N TRP A 114 -3.57 16.26 -0.11
CA TRP A 114 -3.05 14.92 0.18
C TRP A 114 -3.76 14.33 1.39
N THR A 115 -3.96 13.02 1.39
CA THR A 115 -4.17 12.22 2.60
C THR A 115 -3.03 11.22 2.77
N ASP A 116 -2.83 10.81 4.02
CA ASP A 116 -1.86 9.80 4.42
C ASP A 116 -2.55 8.92 5.45
N ASP A 117 -2.86 7.69 5.05
CA ASP A 117 -3.72 6.76 5.78
C ASP A 117 -2.94 5.50 6.16
N TYR A 118 -3.12 5.00 7.39
CA TYR A 118 -2.50 3.76 7.85
C TYR A 118 -3.53 2.64 8.02
N PHE A 119 -3.19 1.44 7.55
CA PHE A 119 -4.11 0.30 7.56
C PHE A 119 -3.52 -0.94 8.21
N GLN A 120 -4.41 -1.78 8.69
CA GLN A 120 -4.10 -3.12 9.18
C GLN A 120 -4.90 -4.18 8.49
N LEU A 121 -4.24 -5.33 8.31
CA LEU A 121 -4.90 -6.51 7.79
C LEU A 121 -6.01 -6.94 8.77
N GLU A 122 -7.23 -7.07 8.26
CA GLU A 122 -8.37 -7.49 9.04
C GLU A 122 -8.11 -8.87 9.67
N GLY A 123 -8.51 -9.05 10.94
CA GLY A 123 -8.26 -10.27 11.69
C GLY A 123 -6.82 -10.48 12.19
N SER A 124 -5.86 -9.60 11.88
CA SER A 124 -4.47 -9.73 12.34
C SER A 124 -4.20 -9.27 13.78
N GLY A 125 -5.25 -8.91 14.52
CA GLY A 125 -5.16 -8.10 15.75
C GLY A 125 -4.82 -6.65 15.40
N LYS A 126 -5.07 -5.67 16.28
CA LYS A 126 -4.55 -4.31 16.04
C LYS A 126 -3.06 -4.25 16.39
N PRO A 127 -2.10 -4.13 15.46
CA PRO A 127 -0.83 -3.53 15.83
C PRO A 127 -1.08 -2.11 16.36
N LEU A 128 -0.52 -1.77 17.52
CA LEU A 128 -0.41 -0.36 17.87
C LEU A 128 0.61 0.28 16.90
N PRO A 129 0.52 1.58 16.60
CA PRO A 129 1.57 2.27 15.83
C PRO A 129 2.87 2.28 16.66
N ASP A 130 3.67 1.24 16.50
CA ASP A 130 5.01 1.18 17.06
C ASP A 130 5.95 1.74 16.01
N LEU A 131 6.11 3.07 16.00
CA LEU A 131 7.25 3.83 15.47
C LEU A 131 7.08 5.32 15.87
N VAL A 132 7.02 5.58 17.17
CA VAL A 132 7.81 6.72 17.67
C VAL A 132 9.26 6.25 17.55
N VAL A 133 9.95 6.67 16.48
CA VAL A 133 11.42 6.62 16.45
C VAL A 133 11.91 7.65 17.47
N SER A 134 11.83 7.36 18.77
CA SER A 134 12.52 8.12 19.79
C SER A 134 13.84 7.43 20.06
N GLU A 135 14.89 8.03 19.50
CA GLU A 135 16.26 7.94 19.96
C GLU A 135 16.89 6.54 19.94
N LEU A 136 17.49 6.22 18.79
CA LEU A 136 18.66 5.36 18.75
C LEU A 136 19.82 6.08 19.46
N THR A 137 19.82 6.16 20.79
CA THR A 137 21.03 6.47 21.55
C THR A 137 21.88 5.20 21.55
N ILE A 138 22.74 5.08 20.55
CA ILE A 138 23.89 4.19 20.63
C ILE A 138 24.77 4.74 21.76
N PRO A 139 24.96 4.05 22.91
CA PRO A 139 25.97 4.48 23.85
C PRO A 139 27.33 4.36 23.18
N ALA A 140 28.11 5.44 23.21
CA ALA A 140 29.47 5.46 22.70
C ALA A 140 30.28 4.29 23.32
N PRO A 141 31.21 3.67 22.57
CA PRO A 141 32.02 2.58 23.09
C PRO A 141 32.86 3.07 24.28
N VAL A 142 32.70 2.42 25.44
CA VAL A 142 33.55 2.62 26.60
C VAL A 142 34.96 2.16 26.25
N VAL A 143 35.90 3.10 26.19
CA VAL A 143 37.32 2.82 26.10
C VAL A 143 37.78 2.29 27.47
N VAL A 144 38.09 1.00 27.55
CA VAL A 144 38.67 0.40 28.75
C VAL A 144 40.15 0.77 28.79
N GLN A 145 40.56 1.64 29.71
CA GLN A 145 41.98 1.89 29.98
C GLN A 145 42.54 0.72 30.82
N GLY A 146 43.62 0.12 30.33
CA GLY A 146 44.32 -0.99 30.98
C GLY A 146 44.98 -0.59 32.30
N ALA A 147 45.18 -1.61 33.14
CA ALA A 147 45.84 -1.54 34.44
C ALA A 147 47.30 -1.10 34.38
#